data_AF-A0A1I2SN19-F1
#
_entry.id   AF-A0A1I2SN19-F1
#
_cell.length_a   1.000
_cell.length_b   1.000
_cell.length_c   1.000
_cell.angle_alpha   90.00
_cell.angle_beta   90.00
_cell.angle_gamma   90.00
#
_symmetry.space_group_name_H-M   'P 1'
#
loop_
_entity.id
_entity.type
_entity.pdbx_description
1 polymer ?
#
loop_
_entity_poly.entity_id
_entity_poly.type
_entity_poly.pdbx_seq_one_letter_code
_entity_poly.pdbx_strand_id
1 'polypeptide(L)'
;MHVLVTLVDSDEVAGLVRLRDLLVVWPGDPRLHFLDGSLKASNRDYAAGATAMRRALDIAPDYQLARFQLGFLQLTSGEPFAAQESWGPLFGLSKGNYLRVFVEGLCHMIRDEFSEATVLLEQGIALNSEILPLNRDMELILAELHDRDRPGGTGEAAGQEPVSATQMLLRQASLKATKH
;
A
#
# COMPACT_ATOMS: atom_id res chain seq x y z
N MET A 1 20.98 -15.80 -2.24
CA MET A 1 20.04 -14.77 -2.72
C MET A 1 18.90 -15.32 -3.61
N HIS A 2 18.71 -16.64 -3.75
CA HIS A 2 17.77 -17.22 -4.73
C HIS A 2 16.40 -17.66 -4.15
N VAL A 3 16.19 -17.55 -2.83
CA VAL A 3 15.01 -18.15 -2.16
C VAL A 3 13.76 -17.27 -2.27
N LEU A 4 13.92 -15.93 -2.28
CA LEU A 4 12.78 -15.00 -2.32
C LEU A 4 12.00 -15.04 -3.64
N VAL A 5 12.66 -15.33 -4.77
CA VAL A 5 12.03 -15.39 -6.09
C VAL A 5 11.11 -16.62 -6.21
N THR A 6 11.40 -17.71 -5.51
CA THR A 6 10.63 -18.97 -5.60
C THR A 6 9.36 -19.03 -4.75
N LEU A 7 9.08 -18.01 -3.92
CA LEU A 7 7.87 -17.97 -3.09
C LEU A 7 6.68 -17.28 -3.77
N VAL A 8 6.94 -16.53 -4.83
CA VAL A 8 5.92 -15.72 -5.51
C VAL A 8 5.15 -16.53 -6.57
N ASP A 9 5.64 -17.70 -6.97
CA ASP A 9 5.21 -18.38 -8.21
C ASP A 9 4.48 -19.72 -8.03
N SER A 10 4.00 -20.10 -6.83
CA SER A 10 3.25 -21.36 -6.70
C SER A 10 2.38 -21.37 -5.44
N ASP A 11 1.10 -21.72 -5.62
CA ASP A 11 0.12 -22.14 -4.61
C ASP A 11 0.25 -21.43 -3.26
N GLU A 12 -0.65 -20.48 -2.97
CA GLU A 12 -0.64 -19.64 -1.76
C GLU A 12 -0.46 -20.47 -0.47
N VAL A 13 -0.97 -21.71 -0.43
CA VAL A 13 -0.78 -22.66 0.68
C VAL A 13 0.66 -23.18 0.76
N ALA A 14 1.27 -23.55 -0.38
CA ALA A 14 2.67 -23.95 -0.45
C ALA A 14 3.63 -22.79 -0.11
N GLY A 15 3.27 -21.56 -0.51
CA GLY A 15 3.97 -20.33 -0.13
C GLY A 15 3.95 -20.11 1.38
N LEU A 16 2.79 -20.24 2.03
CA LEU A 16 2.67 -20.09 3.49
C LEU A 16 3.46 -21.15 4.27
N VAL A 17 3.38 -22.43 3.86
CA VAL A 17 4.14 -23.51 4.51
C VAL A 17 5.64 -23.24 4.40
N ARG A 18 6.12 -22.89 3.19
CA ARG A 18 7.52 -22.58 2.95
C ARG A 18 7.98 -21.37 3.77
N LEU A 19 7.17 -20.32 3.85
CA LEU A 19 7.49 -19.14 4.64
C LEU A 19 7.64 -19.44 6.13
N ARG A 20 6.75 -20.27 6.69
CA ARG A 20 6.84 -20.67 8.10
C ARG A 20 8.14 -21.41 8.39
N ASP A 21 8.54 -22.34 7.52
CA ASP A 21 9.80 -23.07 7.68
C ASP A 21 11.01 -22.13 7.60
N LEU A 22 10.97 -21.16 6.69
CA LEU A 22 12.02 -20.14 6.56
C LEU A 22 12.11 -19.24 7.79
N LEU A 23 10.98 -18.86 8.40
CA LEU A 23 10.95 -18.06 9.63
C LEU A 23 11.52 -18.81 10.84
N VAL A 24 11.44 -20.14 10.87
CA VAL A 24 12.11 -20.96 11.90
C VAL A 24 13.62 -20.91 11.72
N VAL A 25 14.11 -21.01 10.48
CA VAL A 25 15.55 -21.01 10.18
C VAL A 25 16.16 -19.60 10.29
N TRP A 26 15.41 -18.57 9.88
CA TRP A 26 15.86 -17.18 9.81
C TRP A 26 14.87 -16.21 10.47
N PRO A 27 14.67 -16.30 11.81
CA PRO A 27 13.68 -15.49 12.52
C PRO A 27 14.01 -13.99 12.54
N GLY A 28 15.26 -13.63 12.25
CA GLY A 28 15.74 -12.26 12.17
C GLY A 28 15.82 -11.70 10.75
N ASP A 29 15.29 -12.37 9.73
CA ASP A 29 15.27 -11.81 8.37
C ASP A 29 14.05 -10.90 8.18
N PRO A 30 14.22 -9.57 8.04
CA PRO A 30 13.10 -8.64 7.94
C PRO A 30 12.25 -8.88 6.67
N ARG A 31 12.84 -9.47 5.62
CA ARG A 31 12.14 -9.75 4.35
C ARG A 31 11.11 -10.86 4.51
N LEU A 32 11.38 -11.82 5.39
CA LEU A 32 10.43 -12.89 5.69
C LEU A 32 9.24 -12.37 6.49
N HIS A 33 9.46 -11.46 7.45
CA HIS A 33 8.37 -10.80 8.18
C HIS A 33 7.55 -9.87 7.29
N PHE A 34 8.21 -9.17 6.35
CA PHE A 34 7.51 -8.39 5.34
C PHE A 34 6.60 -9.27 4.47
N LEU A 35 7.12 -10.40 3.97
CA LEU A 35 6.36 -11.35 3.16
C LEU A 35 5.19 -11.98 3.94
N ASP A 36 5.41 -12.31 5.21
CA ASP A 36 4.36 -12.79 6.11
C ASP A 36 3.24 -11.75 6.27
N GLY A 37 3.63 -10.48 6.42
CA GLY A 37 2.71 -9.36 6.45
C GLY A 37 1.89 -9.22 5.17
N SER A 38 2.54 -9.32 4.01
CA SER A 38 1.88 -9.26 2.70
C SER A 38 0.89 -10.40 2.48
N LEU A 39 1.24 -11.64 2.86
CA LEU A 39 0.34 -12.80 2.71
C LEU A 39 -0.85 -12.73 3.68
N LYS A 40 -0.67 -12.24 4.90
CA LYS A 40 -1.78 -12.02 5.83
C LYS A 40 -2.73 -10.94 5.31
N ALA A 41 -2.18 -9.86 4.78
CA ALA A 41 -2.96 -8.80 4.14
C ALA A 41 -3.71 -9.27 2.90
N SER A 42 -3.12 -10.11 2.03
CA SER A 42 -3.83 -10.69 0.87
C SER A 42 -5.00 -11.57 1.32
N ASN A 43 -4.85 -12.26 2.44
CA ASN A 43 -5.91 -13.03 3.10
C ASN A 43 -6.88 -12.18 3.94
N ARG A 44 -6.86 -10.85 3.77
CA ARG A 44 -7.71 -9.87 4.48
C ARG A 44 -7.51 -9.82 5.99
N ASP A 45 -6.48 -10.47 6.53
CA ASP A 45 -6.06 -10.33 7.92
C ASP A 45 -5.12 -9.12 8.05
N TYR A 46 -5.69 -7.93 7.91
CA TYR A 46 -4.93 -6.68 7.93
C TYR A 46 -4.25 -6.43 9.28
N ALA A 47 -4.86 -6.87 10.38
CA ALA A 47 -4.31 -6.71 11.73
C ALA A 47 -3.06 -7.58 11.93
N ALA A 48 -3.10 -8.85 11.54
CA ALA A 48 -1.92 -9.71 11.58
C ALA A 48 -0.87 -9.27 10.56
N GLY A 49 -1.30 -8.80 9.38
CA GLY A 49 -0.45 -8.24 8.35
C GLY A 49 0.38 -7.05 8.86
N ALA A 50 -0.28 -6.06 9.47
CA ALA A 50 0.37 -4.91 10.07
C ALA A 50 1.32 -5.31 11.22
N THR A 51 0.99 -6.36 11.98
CA THR A 51 1.86 -6.87 13.06
C THR A 51 3.16 -7.45 12.51
N ALA A 52 3.08 -8.24 11.44
CA ALA A 52 4.27 -8.80 10.79
C ALA A 52 5.10 -7.70 10.10
N MET A 53 4.47 -6.69 9.49
CA MET A 53 5.19 -5.53 8.94
C MET A 53 5.91 -4.71 10.02
N ARG A 54 5.29 -4.50 11.18
CA ARG A 54 5.97 -3.90 12.34
C ARG A 54 7.19 -4.73 12.76
N ARG A 55 7.07 -6.06 12.76
CA ARG A 55 8.21 -6.92 13.09
C ARG A 55 9.36 -6.79 12.09
N ALA A 56 9.05 -6.64 10.80
CA ALA A 56 10.07 -6.34 9.80
C ALA A 56 10.80 -5.01 10.10
N LEU A 57 10.06 -3.99 10.55
CA LEU A 57 10.60 -2.68 10.91
C LEU A 57 11.37 -2.66 12.24
N ASP A 58 10.99 -3.50 13.21
CA ASP A 58 11.76 -3.68 14.46
C ASP A 58 13.16 -4.22 14.15
N ILE A 59 13.27 -5.10 13.16
CA ILE A 59 14.52 -5.74 12.74
C ILE A 59 15.32 -4.81 11.81
N ALA A 60 14.65 -4.18 10.84
CA ALA A 60 15.24 -3.27 9.87
C ALA A 60 14.44 -1.96 9.81
N PRO A 61 14.77 -0.97 10.67
CA PRO A 61 14.07 0.31 10.71
C PRO A 61 14.17 1.11 9.42
N ASP A 62 15.10 0.79 8.52
CA ASP A 62 15.28 1.43 7.22
C ASP A 62 14.53 0.70 6.08
N TYR A 63 13.75 -0.34 6.38
CA TYR A 63 13.01 -1.09 5.37
C TYR A 63 11.83 -0.29 4.80
N GLN A 64 12.13 0.51 3.78
CA GLN A 64 11.22 1.48 3.16
C GLN A 64 9.91 0.85 2.68
N LEU A 65 9.97 -0.33 2.03
CA LEU A 65 8.78 -0.99 1.49
C LEU A 65 7.86 -1.52 2.60
N ALA A 66 8.41 -2.11 3.67
CA ALA A 66 7.62 -2.54 4.82
C ALA A 66 6.94 -1.35 5.51
N ARG A 67 7.64 -0.21 5.60
CA ARG A 67 7.08 1.03 6.13
C ARG A 67 5.96 1.58 5.26
N PHE A 68 6.16 1.62 3.95
CA PHE A 68 5.14 2.04 3.00
C PHE A 68 3.87 1.21 3.15
N GLN A 69 4.02 -0.13 3.12
CA GLN A 69 2.89 -1.05 3.21
C GLN A 69 2.17 -0.99 4.56
N LEU A 70 2.89 -0.80 5.67
CA LEU A 70 2.27 -0.60 6.99
C LEU A 70 1.36 0.64 6.99
N GLY A 71 1.85 1.76 6.50
CA GLY A 71 1.04 2.98 6.41
C GLY A 71 -0.15 2.82 5.46
N PHE A 72 0.02 2.10 4.35
CA PHE A 72 -1.09 1.82 3.42
C PHE A 72 -2.18 0.96 4.07
N LEU A 73 -1.80 -0.08 4.83
CA LEU A 73 -2.75 -0.87 5.61
C LEU A 73 -3.49 -0.04 6.67
N GLN A 74 -2.78 0.87 7.35
CA GLN A 74 -3.40 1.78 8.32
C GLN A 74 -4.41 2.72 7.64
N LEU A 75 -4.02 3.34 6.51
CA LEU A 75 -4.89 4.25 5.78
C LEU A 75 -6.17 3.56 5.30
N THR A 76 -6.03 2.36 4.72
CA THR A 76 -7.17 1.55 4.27
C THR A 76 -8.02 1.02 5.44
N SER A 77 -7.47 0.95 6.65
CA SER A 77 -8.20 0.56 7.87
C SER A 77 -8.92 1.72 8.56
N GLY A 78 -8.91 2.95 8.01
CA GLY A 78 -9.55 4.10 8.67
C GLY A 78 -8.63 4.87 9.61
N GLU A 79 -7.32 4.62 9.58
CA GLU A 79 -6.34 5.20 10.50
C GLU A 79 -5.36 6.15 9.77
N PRO A 80 -5.83 7.28 9.19
CA PRO A 80 -4.99 8.17 8.37
C PRO A 80 -3.86 8.83 9.16
N PHE A 81 -4.07 9.15 10.44
CA PHE A 81 -3.01 9.70 11.29
C PHE A 81 -1.89 8.68 11.55
N ALA A 82 -2.24 7.44 11.86
CA ALA A 82 -1.25 6.38 12.05
C ALA A 82 -0.48 6.09 10.75
N ALA A 83 -1.16 6.15 9.59
CA ALA A 83 -0.51 6.03 8.29
C ALA A 83 0.56 7.10 8.06
N GLN A 84 0.21 8.37 8.34
CA GLN A 84 1.14 9.49 8.21
C GLN A 84 2.34 9.36 9.16
N GLU A 85 2.14 8.93 10.40
CA GLU A 85 3.22 8.66 11.34
C GLU A 85 4.16 7.56 10.82
N SER A 86 3.59 6.43 10.39
CA SER A 86 4.38 5.32 9.82
C SER A 86 5.21 5.78 8.62
N TRP A 87 4.64 6.62 7.75
CA TRP A 87 5.33 7.11 6.57
C TRP A 87 6.33 8.24 6.83
N GLY A 88 6.35 8.85 8.02
CA GLY A 88 7.25 9.95 8.39
C GLY A 88 8.69 9.81 7.88
N PRO A 89 9.37 8.67 8.12
CA PRO A 89 10.74 8.46 7.63
C PRO A 89 10.91 8.47 6.09
N LEU A 90 9.86 8.18 5.31
CA LEU A 90 9.92 8.19 3.85
C LEU A 90 10.06 9.61 3.28
N PHE A 91 9.66 10.64 4.01
CA PHE A 91 9.91 12.04 3.63
C PHE A 91 11.39 12.44 3.70
N GLY A 92 12.23 11.62 4.34
CA GLY A 92 13.69 11.78 4.34
C GLY A 92 14.37 11.29 3.06
N LEU A 93 13.67 10.55 2.18
CA LEU A 93 14.22 10.07 0.91
C LEU A 93 14.40 11.24 -0.09
N SER A 94 15.17 11.01 -1.15
CA SER A 94 15.37 12.01 -2.20
C SER A 94 14.03 12.42 -2.83
N LYS A 95 13.91 13.68 -3.26
CA LYS A 95 12.67 14.22 -3.85
C LYS A 95 12.22 13.48 -5.12
N GLY A 96 13.14 12.79 -5.80
CA GLY A 96 12.84 11.93 -6.96
C GLY A 96 12.63 10.46 -6.62
N ASN A 97 12.58 10.09 -5.33
CA ASN A 97 12.28 8.72 -4.93
C ASN A 97 10.77 8.46 -5.06
N TYR A 98 10.41 7.40 -5.77
CA TYR A 98 9.01 7.10 -6.07
C TYR A 98 8.16 6.80 -4.82
N LEU A 99 8.71 6.16 -3.78
CA LEU A 99 7.97 5.88 -2.54
C LEU A 99 7.62 7.16 -1.80
N ARG A 100 8.57 8.11 -1.76
CA ARG A 100 8.32 9.43 -1.18
C ARG A 100 7.22 10.16 -1.95
N VAL A 101 7.34 10.24 -3.27
CA VAL A 101 6.38 10.93 -4.14
C VAL A 101 4.99 10.31 -4.02
N PHE A 102 4.90 8.98 -3.97
CA PHE A 102 3.63 8.29 -3.78
C PHE A 102 2.99 8.61 -2.42
N VAL A 103 3.76 8.53 -1.33
CA VAL A 103 3.27 8.88 0.00
C VAL A 103 2.86 10.36 0.11
N GLU A 104 3.59 11.27 -0.54
CA GLU A 104 3.19 12.68 -0.65
C GLU A 104 1.80 12.78 -1.30
N GLY A 105 1.57 12.09 -2.42
CA GLY A 105 0.26 12.01 -3.07
C GLY A 105 -0.85 11.46 -2.17
N LEU A 106 -0.59 10.37 -1.44
CA LEU A 106 -1.55 9.81 -0.48
C LEU A 106 -1.85 10.79 0.67
N CYS A 107 -0.87 11.57 1.12
CA CYS A 107 -1.07 12.59 2.15
C CYS A 107 -1.90 13.77 1.64
N HIS A 108 -1.74 14.16 0.38
CA HIS A 108 -2.62 15.13 -0.27
C HIS A 108 -4.06 14.61 -0.35
N MET A 109 -4.27 13.33 -0.67
CA MET A 109 -5.61 12.73 -0.61
C MET A 109 -6.23 12.80 0.78
N ILE A 110 -5.46 12.50 1.85
CA ILE A 110 -5.94 12.60 3.23
C ILE A 110 -6.42 14.02 3.58
N ARG A 111 -5.88 15.05 2.92
CA ARG A 111 -6.26 16.46 3.09
C ARG A 111 -7.30 16.95 2.08
N ASP A 112 -7.88 16.05 1.28
CA ASP A 112 -8.80 16.36 0.17
C ASP A 112 -8.17 17.25 -0.93
N GLU A 113 -6.84 17.31 -1.01
CA GLU A 113 -6.05 18.03 -2.01
C GLU A 113 -5.88 17.15 -3.26
N PHE A 114 -7.01 16.84 -3.92
CA PHE A 114 -7.06 15.82 -4.98
C PHE A 114 -6.29 16.20 -6.25
N SER A 115 -6.22 17.49 -6.60
CA SER A 115 -5.47 17.96 -7.77
C SER A 115 -3.97 17.75 -7.60
N GLU A 116 -3.44 18.08 -6.42
CA GLU A 116 -2.04 17.84 -6.03
C GLU A 116 -1.73 16.35 -5.95
N ALA A 117 -2.66 15.56 -5.40
CA ALA A 117 -2.54 14.10 -5.36
C ALA A 117 -2.38 13.49 -6.76
N THR A 118 -3.23 13.90 -7.73
CA THR A 118 -3.15 13.43 -9.12
C THR A 118 -1.77 13.67 -9.72
N VAL A 119 -1.26 14.89 -9.62
CA VAL A 119 0.07 15.27 -10.16
C VAL A 119 1.18 14.41 -9.55
N LEU A 120 1.14 14.18 -8.23
CA LEU A 120 2.15 13.39 -7.54
C LEU A 120 2.05 11.90 -7.89
N LEU A 121 0.85 11.34 -8.05
CA LEU A 121 0.66 9.94 -8.45
C LEU A 121 1.18 9.70 -9.88
N GLU A 122 0.93 10.62 -10.82
CA GLU A 122 1.48 10.57 -12.17
C GLU A 122 3.02 10.61 -12.16
N GLN A 123 3.60 11.52 -11.36
CA GLN A 123 5.05 11.59 -11.17
C GLN A 123 5.61 10.31 -10.54
N GLY A 124 4.92 9.75 -9.55
CA GLY A 124 5.30 8.49 -8.90
C GLY A 124 5.39 7.33 -9.89
N ILE A 125 4.41 7.20 -10.79
CA ILE A 125 4.42 6.20 -11.86
C ILE A 125 5.62 6.42 -12.80
N ALA A 126 5.88 7.67 -13.20
CA ALA A 126 7.00 8.00 -14.09
C ALA A 126 8.37 7.73 -13.46
N LEU A 127 8.50 7.88 -12.13
CA LEU A 127 9.74 7.67 -11.38
C LEU A 127 9.98 6.20 -11.01
N ASN A 128 8.92 5.39 -10.87
CA ASN A 128 9.05 4.01 -10.43
C ASN A 128 9.23 3.04 -11.62
N SER A 129 10.48 2.63 -11.84
CA SER A 129 10.82 1.51 -12.72
C SER A 129 11.10 0.20 -11.98
N GLU A 130 11.01 0.21 -10.65
CA GLU A 130 11.50 -0.89 -9.79
C GLU A 130 10.38 -1.85 -9.38
N ILE A 131 9.24 -1.32 -8.93
CA ILE A 131 8.14 -2.12 -8.37
C ILE A 131 6.87 -1.83 -9.14
N LEU A 132 6.69 -2.47 -10.30
CA LEU A 132 5.54 -2.26 -11.18
C LEU A 132 4.17 -2.48 -10.52
N PRO A 133 3.99 -3.40 -9.55
CA PRO A 133 2.72 -3.50 -8.82
C PRO A 133 2.29 -2.19 -8.14
N LEU A 134 3.23 -1.38 -7.64
CA LEU A 134 2.91 -0.07 -7.05
C LEU A 134 2.41 0.93 -8.11
N ASN A 135 2.88 0.83 -9.36
CA ASN A 135 2.35 1.66 -10.44
C ASN A 135 0.89 1.34 -10.70
N ARG A 136 0.53 0.05 -10.70
CA ARG A 136 -0.87 -0.37 -10.83
C ARG A 136 -1.74 0.18 -9.70
N ASP A 137 -1.24 0.20 -8.47
CA ASP A 137 -1.96 0.78 -7.34
C ASP A 137 -2.16 2.29 -7.52
N MET A 138 -1.13 3.02 -7.98
CA MET A 138 -1.24 4.45 -8.32
C MET A 138 -2.22 4.71 -9.47
N GLU A 139 -2.16 3.94 -10.55
CA GLU A 139 -3.07 4.03 -11.71
C GLU A 139 -4.52 3.81 -11.30
N LEU A 140 -4.74 2.85 -10.41
CA LEU A 140 -6.05 2.57 -9.85
C LEU A 140 -6.56 3.77 -9.06
N ILE A 141 -5.74 4.38 -8.21
CA ILE A 141 -6.14 5.58 -7.44
C ILE A 141 -6.46 6.74 -8.39
N LEU A 142 -5.63 6.96 -9.41
CA LEU A 142 -5.84 7.99 -10.44
C LEU A 142 -7.18 7.79 -11.17
N ALA A 143 -7.54 6.55 -11.51
CA ALA A 143 -8.82 6.27 -12.17
C ALA A 143 -10.03 6.70 -11.33
N GLU A 144 -9.96 6.55 -10.01
CA GLU A 144 -11.02 7.00 -9.08
C GLU A 144 -11.06 8.54 -8.99
N LEU A 145 -9.90 9.19 -8.89
CA LEU A 145 -9.81 10.66 -8.87
C LEU A 145 -10.40 11.25 -10.17
N HIS A 146 -10.12 10.64 -11.32
CA HIS A 146 -10.68 11.07 -12.60
C HIS A 146 -12.19 10.77 -12.74
N ASP A 147 -12.72 9.69 -12.14
CA ASP A 147 -14.17 9.44 -12.10
C ASP A 147 -14.89 10.52 -11.30
N ARG A 148 -14.30 10.95 -10.19
CA ARG A 148 -14.83 12.01 -9.33
C ARG A 148 -14.94 13.35 -10.05
N ASP A 149 -13.92 13.74 -10.82
CA ASP A 149 -13.85 15.03 -11.50
C ASP A 149 -14.67 15.09 -12.81
N ARG A 150 -15.18 13.94 -13.28
CA ARG A 150 -16.00 13.88 -14.49
C ARG A 150 -17.40 14.44 -14.24
N PRO A 151 -17.93 15.29 -15.14
CA PRO A 151 -19.33 15.73 -15.08
C PRO A 151 -20.28 14.52 -15.09
N GLY A 152 -21.15 14.38 -14.09
CA GLY A 152 -22.03 13.22 -13.90
C GLY A 152 -21.35 11.96 -13.34
N GLY A 153 -20.13 12.09 -12.80
CA GLY A 153 -19.46 11.04 -12.02
C GLY A 153 -20.16 10.77 -10.68
N THR A 154 -19.70 9.75 -9.95
CA THR A 154 -20.30 9.35 -8.66
C THR A 154 -20.22 10.43 -7.57
N GLY A 155 -19.52 11.55 -7.83
CA GLY A 155 -19.39 12.71 -6.95
C GLY A 155 -20.56 13.72 -6.97
N GLU A 156 -21.54 13.59 -7.88
CA GLU A 156 -22.65 14.55 -8.03
C GLU A 156 -24.03 13.98 -7.64
N ALA A 157 -24.12 13.26 -6.51
CA ALA A 157 -25.40 13.08 -5.82
C ALA A 157 -25.54 14.18 -4.75
N ALA A 158 -26.25 15.26 -5.09
CA ALA A 158 -26.61 16.33 -4.15
C ALA A 158 -27.25 15.74 -2.88
N GLY A 159 -26.48 15.67 -1.79
CA GLY A 159 -26.89 15.12 -0.50
C GLY A 159 -26.04 13.99 0.09
N GLN A 160 -24.95 13.55 -0.58
CA GLN A 160 -24.01 12.56 -0.01
C GLN A 160 -22.77 13.25 0.60
N GLU A 161 -22.34 12.77 1.77
CA GLU A 161 -21.13 13.26 2.45
C GLU A 161 -19.88 13.12 1.56
N PRO A 162 -18.90 14.04 1.67
CA PRO A 162 -17.67 13.94 0.90
C PRO A 162 -16.98 12.59 1.14
N VAL A 163 -16.77 11.84 0.07
CA VAL A 163 -16.08 10.54 0.12
C VAL A 163 -14.62 10.79 0.52
N SER A 164 -14.25 10.35 1.72
CA SER A 164 -12.89 10.44 2.27
C SER A 164 -11.92 9.57 1.48
N ALA A 165 -10.64 9.94 1.42
CA ALA A 165 -9.56 9.16 0.81
C ALA A 165 -9.55 7.68 1.23
N THR A 166 -9.85 7.36 2.49
CA THR A 166 -9.96 5.98 2.95
C THR A 166 -11.11 5.23 2.26
N GLN A 167 -12.27 5.88 2.11
CA GLN A 167 -13.43 5.28 1.47
C GLN A 167 -13.18 5.04 -0.03
N MET A 168 -12.44 5.92 -0.69
CA MET A 168 -12.01 5.76 -2.08
C MET A 168 -11.13 4.52 -2.25
N LEU A 169 -10.13 4.35 -1.38
CA LEU A 169 -9.25 3.17 -1.42
C LEU A 169 -10.01 1.86 -1.09
N LEU A 170 -10.96 1.91 -0.15
CA LEU A 170 -11.76 0.76 0.23
C LEU A 170 -12.75 0.30 -0.87
N ARG A 171 -13.33 1.24 -1.64
CA ARG A 171 -14.22 0.90 -2.77
C ARG A 171 -13.51 -0.02 -3.77
N GLN A 172 -12.25 0.23 -4.10
CA GLN A 172 -11.49 -0.66 -4.98
C GLN A 172 -11.22 -2.04 -4.41
N ALA A 173 -10.86 -2.12 -3.13
CA ALA A 173 -10.66 -3.41 -2.46
C ALA A 173 -11.94 -4.26 -2.52
N SER A 174 -13.11 -3.61 -2.44
CA SER A 174 -14.41 -4.26 -2.55
C SER A 174 -14.76 -4.68 -4.00
N LEU A 175 -14.47 -3.85 -5.00
CA LEU A 175 -14.77 -4.13 -6.42
C LEU A 175 -13.91 -5.26 -7.01
N LYS A 176 -12.68 -5.45 -6.51
CA LYS A 176 -11.86 -6.64 -6.83
C LYS A 176 -12.45 -7.94 -6.26
N ALA A 177 -13.18 -7.87 -5.14
CA ALA A 177 -13.73 -9.06 -4.46
C ALA A 177 -14.90 -9.69 -5.22
N THR A 178 -15.66 -8.90 -5.98
CA THR A 178 -16.91 -9.30 -6.64
C THR A 178 -16.72 -9.90 -8.04
N LYS A 179 -15.48 -9.99 -8.55
CA LYS A 179 -15.16 -10.47 -9.91
C LYS A 179 -14.63 -11.91 -9.98
N HIS A 180 -14.81 -12.71 -8.93
CA HIS A 180 -14.49 -14.14 -8.92
C HIS A 180 -15.71 -15.02 -9.22
#